data_AF-A0A7C3IX92-F1
#
_entry.id   AF-A0A7C3IX92-F1
#
_cell.length_a   1.000
_cell.length_b   1.000
_cell.length_c   1.000
_cell.angle_alpha   90.00
_cell.angle_beta   90.00
_cell.angle_gamma   90.00
#
_symmetry.space_group_name_H-M   'P 1'
#
loop_
_entity.id
_entity.type
_entity.pdbx_description
1 polymer ?
#
loop_
_entity_poly.entity_id
_entity_poly.type
_entity_poly.pdbx_seq_one_letter_code
_entity_poly.pdbx_strand_id
1 'polypeptide(L)'
;MGASIETRAAEFAREFATLRHAVAQVIVGHEEVLEGVLTGLYAAGHCLLEGAPGLGKTLLVRTLSDALDVTFARVQFTPDLMPADIMGTNLLAEDETGRRTFRFQPGPLFANLVLADEVNRATPKTQSALLEAMQEGTVTVGRTTHPLPAPFFVLATQNPIEMEGTYPLPEAQLDRFLFKLLVRYSSREELNTILERTTEAAAPRTGKVLDGHRVLEGMALARQVVVAPHVRDYAARLVLATHPGGAFAVDLVNRFVRYGASPRGAQALILAGKVRALASGRYNVSFDDVRAFAAPALRHRLILNFEGEAEGVTTDQIIAQAVERTPVSPAR
;
A
#
# COMPACT_ATOMS: atom_id res chain seq x y z
N MET A 1 7.53 29.15 -18.66
CA MET A 1 6.16 29.19 -18.12
C MET A 1 5.75 27.76 -17.83
N GLY A 2 5.52 27.40 -16.57
CA GLY A 2 5.11 26.03 -16.21
C GLY A 2 3.72 25.71 -16.76
N ALA A 3 3.48 24.44 -17.12
CA ALA A 3 2.15 23.98 -17.54
C ALA A 3 1.11 24.24 -16.44
N SER A 4 -0.11 24.59 -16.85
CA SER A 4 -1.24 24.79 -15.92
C SER A 4 -1.52 23.52 -15.09
N ILE A 5 -2.12 23.68 -13.90
CA ILE A 5 -2.45 22.52 -13.05
C ILE A 5 -3.45 21.59 -13.75
N GLU A 6 -4.33 22.14 -14.58
CA GLU A 6 -5.28 21.42 -15.42
C GLU A 6 -4.56 20.54 -16.44
N THR A 7 -3.55 21.08 -17.13
CA THR A 7 -2.75 20.31 -18.10
C THR A 7 -2.01 19.17 -17.42
N ARG A 8 -1.40 19.44 -16.26
CA ARG A 8 -0.67 18.44 -15.47
C ARG A 8 -1.60 17.35 -14.92
N ALA A 9 -2.80 17.71 -14.48
CA ALA A 9 -3.81 16.75 -14.02
C ALA A 9 -4.30 15.85 -15.17
N ALA A 10 -4.55 16.42 -16.35
CA ALA A 10 -4.94 15.64 -17.52
C ALA A 10 -3.81 14.70 -18.00
N GLU A 11 -2.56 15.14 -17.89
CA GLU A 11 -1.39 14.30 -18.17
C GLU A 11 -1.27 13.14 -17.19
N PHE A 12 -1.36 13.42 -15.89
CA PHE A 12 -1.39 12.38 -14.85
C PHE A 12 -2.51 11.36 -15.08
N ALA A 13 -3.73 11.83 -15.40
CA ALA A 13 -4.86 10.94 -15.67
C ALA A 13 -4.56 9.96 -16.83
N ARG A 14 -3.96 10.46 -17.91
CA ARG A 14 -3.56 9.63 -19.06
C ARG A 14 -2.46 8.63 -18.67
N GLU A 15 -1.44 9.08 -17.96
CA GLU A 15 -0.33 8.21 -17.52
C GLU A 15 -0.81 7.13 -16.56
N PHE A 16 -1.64 7.49 -15.58
CA PHE A 16 -2.25 6.57 -14.63
C PHE A 16 -3.12 5.52 -15.36
N ALA A 17 -3.95 5.96 -16.31
CA ALA A 17 -4.78 5.05 -17.10
C ALA A 17 -3.94 4.12 -18.00
N THR A 18 -2.87 4.64 -18.59
CA THR A 18 -1.96 3.86 -19.46
C THR A 18 -1.23 2.80 -18.64
N LEU A 19 -0.69 3.18 -17.48
CA LEU A 19 -0.03 2.25 -16.56
C LEU A 19 -1.01 1.17 -16.05
N ARG A 20 -2.20 1.59 -15.61
CA ARG A 20 -3.26 0.67 -15.17
C ARG A 20 -3.63 -0.32 -16.26
N HIS A 21 -3.85 0.17 -17.48
CA HIS A 21 -4.18 -0.68 -18.62
C HIS A 21 -3.07 -1.68 -18.91
N ALA A 22 -1.81 -1.24 -18.95
CA ALA A 22 -0.67 -2.11 -19.22
C ALA A 22 -0.54 -3.24 -18.19
N VAL A 23 -0.71 -2.92 -16.90
CA VAL A 23 -0.67 -3.95 -15.85
C VAL A 23 -1.88 -4.89 -15.94
N ALA A 24 -3.07 -4.39 -16.24
CA ALA A 24 -4.30 -5.19 -16.42
C ALA A 24 -4.26 -6.13 -17.65
N GLN A 25 -3.37 -5.88 -18.62
CA GLN A 25 -3.15 -6.84 -19.71
C GLN A 25 -2.50 -8.14 -19.23
N VAL A 26 -1.75 -8.11 -18.13
CA VAL A 26 -1.11 -9.30 -17.56
C VAL A 26 -1.93 -9.83 -16.38
N ILE A 27 -2.39 -8.93 -15.50
CA ILE A 27 -3.16 -9.27 -14.31
C ILE A 27 -4.64 -9.39 -14.68
N VAL A 28 -5.17 -10.60 -14.53
CA VAL A 28 -6.58 -10.90 -14.75
C VAL A 28 -7.35 -10.67 -13.46
N GLY A 29 -8.40 -9.86 -13.52
CA GLY A 29 -9.21 -9.51 -12.36
C GLY A 29 -8.51 -8.56 -11.39
N HIS A 30 -9.06 -8.45 -10.18
CA HIS A 30 -8.52 -7.64 -9.08
C HIS A 30 -8.37 -6.14 -9.39
N GLU A 31 -9.28 -5.56 -10.17
CA GLU A 31 -9.22 -4.13 -10.54
C GLU A 31 -9.11 -3.20 -9.32
N GLU A 32 -9.85 -3.50 -8.25
CA GLU A 32 -9.79 -2.74 -6.98
C GLU A 32 -8.41 -2.81 -6.31
N VAL A 33 -7.75 -3.98 -6.37
CA VAL A 33 -6.40 -4.16 -5.81
C VAL A 33 -5.40 -3.38 -6.65
N LEU A 34 -5.50 -3.45 -7.97
CA LEU A 34 -4.64 -2.70 -8.87
C LEU A 34 -4.81 -1.18 -8.66
N GLU A 35 -6.04 -0.68 -8.60
CA GLU A 35 -6.31 0.73 -8.31
C GLU A 35 -5.74 1.13 -6.94
N GLY A 36 -5.91 0.28 -5.92
CA GLY A 36 -5.34 0.49 -4.58
C GLY A 36 -3.80 0.53 -4.57
N VAL A 37 -3.13 -0.38 -5.28
CA VAL A 37 -1.66 -0.42 -5.37
C VAL A 37 -1.11 0.80 -6.10
N LEU A 38 -1.70 1.17 -7.25
CA LEU A 38 -1.28 2.37 -7.99
C LEU A 38 -1.54 3.64 -7.17
N THR A 39 -2.69 3.69 -6.47
CA THR A 39 -3.01 4.80 -5.58
C THR A 39 -2.01 4.90 -4.43
N GLY A 40 -1.65 3.77 -3.81
CA GLY A 40 -0.62 3.72 -2.78
C GLY A 40 0.74 4.20 -3.26
N LEU A 41 1.15 3.78 -4.45
CA LEU A 41 2.38 4.24 -5.09
C LEU A 41 2.38 5.76 -5.23
N TYR A 42 1.40 6.36 -5.91
CA TYR A 42 1.36 7.81 -6.11
C TYR A 42 1.09 8.62 -4.84
N ALA A 43 0.50 8.00 -3.81
CA ALA A 43 0.36 8.59 -2.48
C ALA A 43 1.66 8.53 -1.65
N ALA A 44 2.73 7.91 -2.17
CA ALA A 44 3.98 7.63 -1.47
C ALA A 44 3.74 6.84 -0.16
N GLY A 45 2.83 5.87 -0.20
CA GLY A 45 2.46 5.04 0.94
C GLY A 45 2.51 3.55 0.61
N HIS A 46 3.02 2.75 1.53
CA HIS A 46 3.16 1.31 1.36
C HIS A 46 1.83 0.57 1.51
N CYS A 47 1.69 -0.58 0.87
CA CYS A 47 0.46 -1.37 0.88
C CYS A 47 0.68 -2.78 1.43
N LEU A 48 -0.32 -3.29 2.13
CA LEU A 48 -0.39 -4.65 2.66
C LEU A 48 -1.44 -5.45 1.86
N LEU A 49 -1.03 -6.53 1.19
CA LEU A 49 -1.90 -7.46 0.48
C LEU A 49 -2.21 -8.69 1.33
N GLU A 50 -3.45 -8.79 1.79
CA GLU A 50 -3.94 -9.99 2.45
C GLU A 50 -4.75 -10.85 1.47
N GLY A 51 -4.48 -12.15 1.44
CA GLY A 51 -5.17 -13.10 0.56
C GLY A 51 -4.39 -14.39 0.41
N ALA A 52 -5.05 -15.43 -0.13
CA ALA A 52 -4.45 -16.75 -0.26
C ALA A 52 -3.20 -16.77 -1.18
N PRO A 53 -2.33 -17.79 -1.06
CA PRO A 53 -1.24 -18.03 -1.99
C PRO A 53 -1.74 -18.22 -3.42
N GLY A 54 -0.89 -17.88 -4.40
CA GLY A 54 -1.19 -18.13 -5.82
C GLY A 54 -2.12 -17.13 -6.50
N LEU A 55 -2.61 -16.09 -5.80
CA LEU A 55 -3.50 -15.06 -6.37
C LEU A 55 -2.75 -13.95 -7.16
N GLY A 56 -1.69 -14.30 -7.87
CA GLY A 56 -1.00 -13.37 -8.78
C GLY A 56 -0.27 -12.18 -8.13
N LYS A 57 -0.11 -12.13 -6.80
CA LYS A 57 0.54 -11.02 -6.07
C LYS A 57 1.97 -10.75 -6.56
N THR A 58 2.78 -11.80 -6.74
CA THR A 58 4.15 -11.68 -7.27
C THR A 58 4.16 -11.19 -8.71
N LEU A 59 3.21 -11.67 -9.53
CA LEU A 59 3.09 -11.25 -10.91
C LEU A 59 2.70 -9.78 -11.01
N LEU A 60 1.83 -9.29 -10.12
CA LEU A 60 1.42 -7.89 -10.06
C LEU A 60 2.62 -6.95 -9.85
N VAL A 61 3.45 -7.20 -8.84
CA VAL A 61 4.60 -6.32 -8.55
C VAL A 61 5.63 -6.37 -9.66
N ARG A 62 5.92 -7.56 -10.18
CA ARG A 62 6.86 -7.72 -11.29
C ARG A 62 6.38 -7.00 -12.56
N THR A 63 5.09 -7.15 -12.87
CA THR A 63 4.50 -6.45 -14.03
C THR A 63 4.57 -4.93 -13.83
N LEU A 64 4.31 -4.45 -12.61
CA LEU A 64 4.41 -3.04 -12.28
C LEU A 64 5.86 -2.52 -12.38
N SER A 65 6.86 -3.29 -11.93
CA SER A 65 8.27 -2.88 -12.08
C SER A 65 8.70 -2.81 -13.52
N ASP A 66 8.29 -3.78 -14.33
CA ASP A 66 8.62 -3.84 -15.77
C ASP A 66 7.94 -2.67 -16.51
N ALA A 67 6.70 -2.33 -16.16
CA ALA A 67 5.97 -1.19 -16.73
C ALA A 67 6.55 0.17 -16.35
N LEU A 68 7.21 0.26 -15.19
CA LEU A 68 7.81 1.49 -14.66
C LEU A 68 9.32 1.59 -14.88
N ASP A 69 9.97 0.58 -15.45
CA ASP A 69 11.44 0.53 -15.64
C ASP A 69 12.21 0.87 -14.35
N VAL A 70 11.81 0.22 -13.26
CA VAL A 70 12.40 0.42 -11.92
C VAL A 70 12.92 -0.90 -11.35
N THR A 71 13.86 -0.80 -10.41
CA THR A 71 14.43 -1.99 -9.77
C THR A 71 13.40 -2.70 -8.90
N PHE A 72 13.39 -4.03 -8.96
CA PHE A 72 12.50 -4.88 -8.20
C PHE A 72 13.29 -5.86 -7.33
N ALA A 73 12.87 -6.02 -6.07
CA ALA A 73 13.35 -7.07 -5.19
C ALA A 73 12.17 -7.81 -4.56
N ARG A 74 12.32 -9.14 -4.47
CA ARG A 74 11.42 -10.01 -3.71
C ARG A 74 12.15 -10.52 -2.49
N VAL A 75 11.52 -10.38 -1.33
CA VAL A 75 12.02 -10.92 -0.05
C VAL A 75 10.95 -11.85 0.49
N GLN A 76 11.31 -13.12 0.64
CA GLN A 76 10.47 -14.08 1.34
C GLN A 76 10.78 -13.99 2.84
N PHE A 77 9.78 -13.65 3.65
CA PHE A 77 9.95 -13.61 5.10
C PHE A 77 9.85 -15.03 5.65
N THR A 78 10.89 -15.46 6.36
CA THR A 78 11.01 -16.76 7.00
C THR A 78 11.39 -16.57 8.47
N PRO A 79 11.17 -17.58 9.34
CA PRO A 79 11.48 -17.45 10.77
C PRO A 79 12.96 -17.18 11.08
N ASP A 80 13.85 -17.58 10.19
CA ASP A 80 15.30 -17.42 10.28
C ASP A 80 15.84 -16.13 9.64
N LEU A 81 15.01 -15.39 8.90
CA LEU A 81 15.41 -14.16 8.23
C LEU A 81 15.83 -13.08 9.24
N MET A 82 17.05 -12.58 9.13
CA MET A 82 17.59 -11.54 10.00
C MET A 82 17.39 -10.14 9.41
N PRO A 83 17.37 -9.08 10.24
CA PRO A 83 17.31 -7.70 9.76
C PRO A 83 18.43 -7.36 8.76
N ALA A 84 19.64 -7.89 8.96
CA ALA A 84 20.78 -7.64 8.08
C ALA A 84 20.57 -8.22 6.67
N ASP A 85 19.78 -9.28 6.52
CA ASP A 85 19.52 -9.91 5.22
C ASP A 85 18.64 -9.03 4.33
N ILE A 86 17.82 -8.15 4.92
CA ILE A 86 16.95 -7.22 4.20
C ILE A 86 17.56 -5.83 4.08
N MET A 87 18.25 -5.37 5.12
CA MET A 87 18.87 -4.05 5.20
C MET A 87 20.23 -3.99 4.49
N GLY A 88 20.93 -5.11 4.39
CA GLY A 88 22.33 -5.16 3.95
C GLY A 88 23.30 -5.26 5.11
N THR A 89 24.55 -5.55 4.78
CA THR A 89 25.62 -5.82 5.76
C THR A 89 26.94 -5.23 5.31
N ASN A 90 27.87 -5.03 6.24
CA ASN A 90 29.24 -4.62 5.93
C ASN A 90 30.12 -5.86 5.75
N LEU A 91 30.59 -6.09 4.53
CA LEU A 91 31.56 -7.14 4.24
C LEU A 91 32.98 -6.62 4.38
N LEU A 92 33.89 -7.48 4.85
CA LEU A 92 35.32 -7.20 4.81
C LEU A 92 35.83 -7.51 3.40
N ALA A 93 36.21 -6.48 2.65
CA ALA A 93 36.83 -6.60 1.34
C ALA A 93 38.32 -6.30 1.45
N GLU A 94 39.15 -7.09 0.78
CA GLU A 94 40.57 -6.76 0.58
C GLU A 94 40.72 -5.92 -0.69
N ASP A 95 41.39 -4.78 -0.58
CA ASP A 95 41.74 -3.98 -1.75
C ASP A 95 42.92 -4.59 -2.52
N GLU A 96 43.23 -4.05 -3.70
CA GLU A 96 44.34 -4.52 -4.55
C GLU A 96 45.72 -4.44 -3.86
N THR A 97 45.81 -3.75 -2.71
CA THR A 97 47.02 -3.61 -1.88
C THR A 97 47.03 -4.53 -0.66
N GLY A 98 46.02 -5.39 -0.50
CA GLY A 98 45.86 -6.31 0.62
C GLY A 98 45.34 -5.67 1.91
N ARG A 99 44.88 -4.42 1.88
CA ARG A 99 44.25 -3.78 3.04
C ARG A 99 42.78 -4.19 3.15
N ARG A 100 42.39 -4.58 4.35
CA ARG A 100 41.02 -4.95 4.70
C ARG A 100 40.19 -3.69 4.97
N THR A 101 39.16 -3.47 4.16
CA THR A 101 38.20 -2.37 4.30
C THR A 101 36.80 -2.92 4.45
N PHE A 102 35.96 -2.28 5.27
CA PHE A 102 34.55 -2.64 5.35
C PHE A 102 33.79 -1.97 4.20
N ARG A 103 33.20 -2.77 3.32
CA ARG A 103 32.35 -2.32 2.21
C ARG A 103 30.90 -2.69 2.48
N PHE A 104 30.01 -1.71 2.40
CA PHE A 104 28.58 -1.95 2.50
C PHE A 104 28.08 -2.74 1.29
N GLN A 105 27.39 -3.85 1.56
CA GLN A 105 26.63 -4.61 0.58
C GLN A 105 25.13 -4.32 0.81
N PRO A 106 24.48 -3.62 -0.15
CA PRO A 106 23.06 -3.32 -0.06
C PRO A 106 22.21 -4.59 0.00
N GLY A 107 21.22 -4.59 0.91
CA GLY A 107 20.18 -5.61 0.95
C GLY A 107 19.09 -5.37 -0.10
N PRO A 108 18.11 -6.28 -0.20
CA PRO A 108 17.00 -6.18 -1.14
C PRO A 108 16.10 -4.95 -0.92
N LEU A 109 16.16 -4.28 0.24
CA LEU A 109 15.46 -3.01 0.44
C LEU A 109 15.98 -1.87 -0.45
N PHE A 110 17.16 -1.99 -1.06
CA PHE A 110 17.71 -1.00 -1.99
C PHE A 110 17.15 -1.13 -3.43
N ALA A 111 15.95 -1.70 -3.57
CA ALA A 111 15.17 -1.67 -4.80
C ALA A 111 14.04 -0.63 -4.71
N ASN A 112 13.56 -0.15 -5.86
CA ASN A 112 12.45 0.81 -5.92
C ASN A 112 11.13 0.16 -5.51
N LEU A 113 10.85 -1.04 -6.03
CA LEU A 113 9.69 -1.84 -5.64
C LEU A 113 10.14 -3.08 -4.88
N VAL A 114 9.67 -3.23 -3.65
CA VAL A 114 9.96 -4.38 -2.81
C VAL A 114 8.68 -5.16 -2.54
N LEU A 115 8.66 -6.43 -2.94
CA LEU A 115 7.66 -7.39 -2.49
C LEU A 115 8.17 -8.10 -1.24
N ALA A 116 7.57 -7.81 -0.09
CA ALA A 116 7.85 -8.49 1.18
C ALA A 116 6.79 -9.58 1.40
N ASP A 117 7.09 -10.80 0.97
CA ASP A 117 6.15 -11.92 1.05
C ASP A 117 6.08 -12.50 2.45
N GLU A 118 4.86 -12.74 2.95
CA GLU A 118 4.57 -13.42 4.22
C GLU A 118 5.24 -12.74 5.44
N VAL A 119 5.11 -11.42 5.55
CA VAL A 119 5.77 -10.64 6.61
C VAL A 119 5.45 -11.12 8.03
N ASN A 120 4.32 -11.81 8.22
CA ASN A 120 3.94 -12.45 9.46
C ASN A 120 4.76 -13.70 9.81
N ARG A 121 5.65 -14.21 8.96
CA ARG A 121 6.50 -15.38 9.28
C ARG A 121 7.85 -15.02 9.88
N ALA A 122 8.32 -13.78 9.71
CA ALA A 122 9.59 -13.36 10.30
C ALA A 122 9.43 -12.90 11.74
N THR A 123 10.56 -12.88 12.46
CA THR A 123 10.60 -12.39 13.84
C THR A 123 10.18 -10.92 13.95
N PRO A 124 9.67 -10.47 15.11
CA PRO A 124 9.33 -9.07 15.35
C PRO A 124 10.46 -8.07 15.07
N LYS A 125 11.73 -8.49 15.22
CA LYS A 125 12.90 -7.64 14.91
C LYS A 125 13.03 -7.38 13.41
N THR A 126 12.88 -8.42 12.60
CA THR A 126 12.96 -8.31 11.13
C THR A 126 11.76 -7.54 10.57
N GLN A 127 10.56 -7.75 11.13
CA GLN A 127 9.39 -6.94 10.83
C GLN A 127 9.63 -5.45 11.15
N SER A 128 10.20 -5.15 12.32
CA SER A 128 10.50 -3.78 12.74
C SER A 128 11.49 -3.09 11.80
N ALA A 129 12.53 -3.81 11.36
CA ALA A 129 13.51 -3.28 10.40
C ALA A 129 12.89 -2.89 9.05
N LEU A 130 11.98 -3.72 8.50
CA LEU A 130 11.23 -3.38 7.29
C LEU A 130 10.38 -2.11 7.50
N LEU A 131 9.66 -2.05 8.62
CA LEU A 131 8.73 -0.95 8.92
C LEU A 131 9.44 0.36 9.22
N GLU A 132 10.62 0.31 9.83
CA GLU A 132 11.49 1.47 10.03
C GLU A 132 11.97 2.02 8.68
N ALA A 133 12.48 1.14 7.81
CA ALA A 133 12.87 1.52 6.45
C ALA A 133 11.73 2.16 5.65
N MET A 134 10.50 1.65 5.80
CA MET A 134 9.28 2.23 5.21
C MET A 134 8.95 3.63 5.74
N GLN A 135 9.19 3.91 7.03
CA GLN A 135 8.87 5.23 7.59
C GLN A 135 9.97 6.26 7.33
N GLU A 136 11.23 5.85 7.46
CA GLU A 136 12.37 6.77 7.42
C GLU A 136 12.92 6.97 5.99
N GLY A 137 12.63 6.05 5.06
CA GLY A 137 13.22 6.08 3.71
C GLY A 137 14.74 5.90 3.72
N THR A 138 15.30 5.41 4.83
CA THR A 138 16.72 5.19 5.05
C THR A 138 16.92 3.91 5.84
N VAL A 139 18.13 3.36 5.78
CA VAL A 139 18.55 2.18 6.55
C VAL A 139 19.88 2.50 7.22
N THR A 140 20.00 2.19 8.51
CA THR A 140 21.26 2.39 9.24
C THR A 140 21.95 1.05 9.50
N VAL A 141 23.17 0.90 9.00
CA VAL A 141 23.99 -0.30 9.22
C VAL A 141 25.28 0.10 9.94
N GLY A 142 25.46 -0.43 11.15
CA GLY A 142 26.54 -0.02 12.04
C GLY A 142 26.38 1.43 12.50
N ARG A 143 27.17 2.35 11.93
CA ARG A 143 27.12 3.80 12.23
C ARG A 143 26.81 4.67 11.02
N THR A 144 26.53 4.05 9.87
CA THR A 144 26.32 4.76 8.61
C THR A 144 24.86 4.61 8.18
N THR A 145 24.22 5.73 7.91
CA THR A 145 22.86 5.78 7.37
C THR A 145 22.93 5.86 5.85
N HIS A 146 22.16 5.00 5.17
CA HIS A 146 22.10 4.87 3.73
C HIS A 146 20.68 5.22 3.25
N PRO A 147 20.51 6.16 2.31
CA PRO A 147 19.20 6.47 1.75
C PRO A 147 18.72 5.34 0.83
N LEU A 148 17.42 5.07 0.87
CA LEU A 148 16.75 4.14 -0.05
C LEU A 148 16.47 4.84 -1.40
N PRO A 149 16.39 4.08 -2.51
CA PRO A 149 16.17 4.67 -3.83
C PRO A 149 14.78 5.30 -3.94
N ALA A 150 14.65 6.41 -4.68
CA ALA A 150 13.37 7.05 -4.94
C ALA A 150 12.89 6.72 -6.38
N PRO A 151 11.62 6.31 -6.58
CA PRO A 151 10.61 6.01 -5.56
C PRO A 151 10.95 4.73 -4.78
N PHE A 152 10.60 4.70 -3.49
CA PHE A 152 10.67 3.51 -2.63
C PHE A 152 9.25 3.09 -2.26
N PHE A 153 8.83 1.90 -2.69
CA PHE A 153 7.50 1.38 -2.44
C PHE A 153 7.59 -0.09 -2.02
N VAL A 154 6.83 -0.42 -0.98
CA VAL A 154 6.81 -1.76 -0.39
C VAL A 154 5.39 -2.27 -0.50
N LEU A 155 5.29 -3.46 -1.09
CA LEU A 155 4.08 -4.28 -1.07
C LEU A 155 4.34 -5.46 -0.14
N ALA A 156 3.80 -5.43 1.06
CA ALA A 156 3.88 -6.55 2.00
C ALA A 156 2.73 -7.52 1.74
N THR A 157 2.93 -8.81 1.93
CA THR A 157 1.85 -9.81 1.87
C THR A 157 1.68 -10.52 3.20
N GLN A 158 0.44 -10.86 3.52
CA GLN A 158 0.09 -11.74 4.63
C GLN A 158 -0.82 -12.85 4.11
N ASN A 159 -0.53 -14.08 4.54
CA ASN A 159 -1.38 -15.23 4.30
C ASN A 159 -2.24 -15.48 5.54
N PRO A 160 -3.57 -15.37 5.46
CA PRO A 160 -4.45 -15.55 6.62
C PRO A 160 -4.70 -17.02 6.99
N ILE A 161 -4.30 -17.98 6.15
CA ILE A 161 -4.63 -19.41 6.32
C ILE A 161 -3.61 -20.12 7.22
N GLU A 162 -2.33 -19.79 7.07
CA GLU A 162 -1.24 -20.42 7.82
C GLU A 162 -0.98 -19.63 9.10
N MET A 163 -1.51 -20.11 10.22
CA MET A 163 -1.33 -19.46 11.54
C MET A 163 -0.16 -20.04 12.33
N GLU A 164 0.31 -21.25 11.99
CA GLU A 164 1.40 -21.93 12.69
C GLU A 164 2.77 -21.30 12.35
N GLY A 165 3.57 -21.02 13.39
CA GLY A 165 4.89 -20.39 13.21
C GLY A 165 4.82 -18.95 12.72
N THR A 166 3.70 -18.24 12.93
CA THR A 166 3.55 -16.84 12.55
C THR A 166 3.57 -15.89 13.75
N TYR A 167 4.09 -14.70 13.51
CA TYR A 167 4.09 -13.54 14.38
C TYR A 167 3.18 -12.48 13.76
N PRO A 168 1.95 -12.29 14.27
CA PRO A 168 1.06 -11.27 13.74
C PRO A 168 1.71 -9.90 13.89
N LEU A 169 1.54 -9.04 12.87
CA LEU A 169 1.94 -7.65 12.99
C LEU A 169 1.05 -6.98 14.04
N PRO A 170 1.62 -6.40 15.11
CA PRO A 170 0.81 -5.65 16.05
C PRO A 170 0.19 -4.43 15.37
N GLU A 171 -0.87 -3.89 15.96
CA GLU A 171 -1.75 -2.90 15.33
C GLU A 171 -1.00 -1.60 15.04
N ALA A 172 -0.06 -1.23 15.91
CA ALA A 172 0.83 -0.09 15.70
C ALA A 172 1.74 -0.26 14.46
N GLN A 173 2.10 -1.49 14.09
CA GLN A 173 2.86 -1.82 12.89
C GLN A 173 1.95 -1.78 11.65
N LEU A 174 0.75 -2.36 11.74
CA LEU A 174 -0.23 -2.30 10.67
C LEU A 174 -0.58 -0.84 10.29
N ASP A 175 -0.71 0.04 11.27
CA ASP A 175 -1.05 1.45 11.06
C ASP A 175 -0.05 2.23 10.18
N ARG A 176 1.17 1.70 10.00
CA ARG A 176 2.20 2.28 9.11
C ARG A 176 1.91 2.05 7.62
N PHE A 177 1.09 1.07 7.26
CA PHE A 177 0.66 0.86 5.88
C PHE A 177 -0.44 1.84 5.50
N LEU A 178 -0.34 2.43 4.31
CA LEU A 178 -1.40 3.29 3.77
C LEU A 178 -2.69 2.51 3.63
N PHE A 179 -2.62 1.34 2.98
CA PHE A 179 -3.74 0.46 2.72
C PHE A 179 -3.49 -0.98 3.16
N LYS A 180 -4.56 -1.63 3.62
CA LYS A 180 -4.72 -3.09 3.59
C LYS A 180 -5.68 -3.45 2.46
N LEU A 181 -5.18 -4.09 1.42
CA LEU A 181 -5.94 -4.52 0.24
C LEU A 181 -6.23 -6.03 0.36
N LEU A 182 -7.49 -6.39 0.18
CA LEU A 182 -7.94 -7.79 0.25
C LEU A 182 -7.97 -8.38 -1.16
N VAL A 183 -7.20 -9.42 -1.40
CA VAL A 183 -7.18 -10.17 -2.65
C VAL A 183 -8.14 -11.36 -2.51
N ARG A 184 -9.32 -11.23 -3.11
CA ARG A 184 -10.35 -12.28 -3.13
C ARG A 184 -10.02 -13.35 -4.18
N TYR A 185 -10.68 -14.50 -4.11
CA TYR A 185 -10.58 -15.50 -5.19
C TYR A 185 -11.16 -14.94 -6.49
N SER A 186 -10.53 -15.32 -7.61
CA SER A 186 -11.00 -15.01 -8.95
C SER A 186 -12.33 -15.72 -9.24
N SER A 187 -13.22 -15.03 -9.95
CA SER A 187 -14.44 -15.60 -10.54
C SER A 187 -14.10 -16.72 -11.53
N ARG A 188 -15.11 -17.50 -11.92
CA ARG A 188 -14.94 -18.57 -12.93
C ARG A 188 -14.40 -18.00 -14.25
N GLU A 189 -14.93 -16.85 -14.66
CA GLU A 189 -14.55 -16.16 -15.89
C GLU A 189 -13.08 -15.72 -15.83
N GLU A 190 -12.69 -15.05 -14.74
CA GLU A 190 -11.30 -14.66 -14.50
C GLU A 190 -10.37 -15.87 -14.44
N LEU A 191 -10.77 -16.95 -13.76
CA LEU A 191 -9.99 -18.19 -13.69
C LEU A 191 -9.78 -18.81 -15.07
N ASN A 192 -10.81 -18.86 -15.91
CA ASN A 192 -10.66 -19.36 -17.28
C ASN A 192 -9.65 -18.51 -18.07
N THR A 193 -9.73 -17.18 -17.99
CA THR A 193 -8.76 -16.30 -18.64
C THR A 193 -7.34 -16.48 -18.07
N ILE A 194 -7.20 -16.72 -16.76
CA ILE A 194 -5.90 -17.05 -16.14
C ILE A 194 -5.37 -18.36 -16.72
N LEU A 195 -6.20 -19.41 -16.77
CA LEU A 195 -5.83 -20.71 -17.31
C LEU A 195 -5.42 -20.60 -18.78
N GLU A 196 -6.19 -19.92 -19.62
CA GLU A 196 -5.85 -19.66 -21.03
C GLU A 196 -4.48 -18.98 -21.15
N ARG A 197 -4.28 -17.82 -20.49
CA ARG A 197 -3.04 -17.04 -20.59
C ARG A 197 -1.80 -17.73 -20.03
N THR A 198 -1.96 -18.63 -19.05
CA THR A 198 -0.84 -19.31 -18.39
C THR A 198 -0.51 -20.66 -19.01
N THR A 199 -1.43 -21.27 -19.75
CA THR A 199 -1.23 -22.57 -20.40
C THR A 199 -0.93 -22.48 -21.89
N GLU A 200 -1.12 -21.30 -22.50
CA GLU A 200 -0.69 -21.01 -23.88
C GLU A 200 0.80 -20.65 -23.98
N ALA A 201 1.37 -20.82 -25.17
CA ALA A 201 2.82 -20.73 -25.40
C ALA A 201 3.41 -19.31 -25.21
N ALA A 202 2.59 -18.26 -25.21
CA ALA A 202 3.03 -16.87 -25.11
C ALA A 202 2.39 -16.16 -23.91
N ALA A 203 3.11 -16.08 -22.80
CA ALA A 203 2.68 -15.25 -21.68
C ALA A 203 2.74 -13.76 -22.07
N PRO A 204 1.67 -12.97 -21.81
CA PRO A 204 1.68 -11.55 -22.06
C PRO A 204 2.81 -10.89 -21.24
N ARG A 205 3.64 -10.08 -21.92
CA ARG A 205 4.70 -9.30 -21.27
C ARG A 205 4.35 -7.82 -21.35
N THR A 206 4.59 -7.12 -20.26
CA THR A 206 4.49 -5.66 -20.24
C THR A 206 5.86 -5.07 -20.51
N GLY A 207 5.95 -4.16 -21.47
CA GLY A 207 7.15 -3.35 -21.69
C GLY A 207 7.10 -2.06 -20.87
N LYS A 208 8.18 -1.28 -20.91
CA LYS A 208 8.26 0.05 -20.30
C LYS A 208 7.13 0.94 -20.81
N VAL A 209 6.35 1.51 -19.89
CA VAL A 209 5.26 2.47 -20.15
C VAL A 209 5.63 3.84 -19.60
N LEU A 210 6.13 3.88 -18.37
CA LEU A 210 6.64 5.06 -17.68
C LEU A 210 8.01 4.74 -17.08
N ASP A 211 8.66 5.74 -16.51
CA ASP A 211 9.86 5.55 -15.70
C ASP A 211 9.64 5.99 -14.25
N GLY A 212 10.58 5.64 -13.37
CA GLY A 212 10.56 6.06 -11.97
C GLY A 212 10.55 7.58 -11.76
N HIS A 213 11.07 8.38 -12.71
CA HIS A 213 11.05 9.85 -12.61
C HIS A 213 9.62 10.38 -12.77
N ARG A 214 8.86 9.88 -13.75
CA ARG A 214 7.44 10.21 -13.93
C ARG A 214 6.61 9.86 -12.70
N VAL A 215 6.92 8.75 -12.02
CA VAL A 215 6.27 8.39 -10.75
C VAL A 215 6.52 9.45 -9.68
N LEU A 216 7.76 9.93 -9.54
CA LEU A 216 8.11 10.98 -8.57
C LEU A 216 7.41 12.31 -8.88
N GLU A 217 7.33 12.69 -10.16
CA GLU A 217 6.57 13.86 -10.59
C GLU A 217 5.09 13.74 -10.23
N GLY A 218 4.50 12.56 -10.46
CA GLY A 218 3.11 12.26 -10.10
C GLY A 218 2.87 12.31 -8.58
N MET A 219 3.78 11.76 -7.77
CA MET A 219 3.73 11.88 -6.30
C MET A 219 3.80 13.34 -5.84
N ALA A 220 4.67 14.14 -6.45
CA ALA A 220 4.80 15.56 -6.14
C ALA A 220 3.53 16.34 -6.54
N LEU A 221 2.93 16.01 -7.68
CA LEU A 221 1.67 16.60 -8.13
C LEU A 221 0.51 16.24 -7.20
N ALA A 222 0.40 14.97 -6.77
CA ALA A 222 -0.61 14.52 -5.81
C ALA A 222 -0.59 15.36 -4.54
N ARG A 223 0.59 15.71 -4.01
CA ARG A 223 0.71 16.59 -2.84
C ARG A 223 0.15 18.00 -3.06
N GLN A 224 0.20 18.53 -4.28
CA GLN A 224 -0.27 19.88 -4.65
C GLN A 224 -1.79 19.99 -4.83
N VAL A 225 -2.50 18.87 -4.97
CA VAL A 225 -3.97 18.85 -5.13
C VAL A 225 -4.67 19.53 -3.96
N VAL A 226 -5.63 20.41 -4.28
CA VAL A 226 -6.37 21.19 -3.28
C VAL A 226 -7.42 20.33 -2.59
N VAL A 227 -7.51 20.47 -1.27
CA VAL A 227 -8.56 19.85 -0.46
C VAL A 227 -9.36 20.97 0.19
N ALA A 228 -10.64 21.04 -0.15
CA ALA A 228 -11.52 22.03 0.46
C ALA A 228 -11.70 21.74 1.97
N PRO A 229 -11.84 22.77 2.82
CA PRO A 229 -11.95 22.59 4.28
C PRO A 229 -13.03 21.60 4.70
N HIS A 230 -14.18 21.60 4.01
CA HIS A 230 -15.30 20.69 4.30
C HIS A 230 -15.00 19.22 3.96
N VAL A 231 -14.16 18.95 2.95
CA VAL A 231 -13.74 17.57 2.60
C VAL A 231 -12.73 17.06 3.63
N ARG A 232 -11.78 17.92 4.05
CA ARG A 232 -10.84 17.60 5.13
C ARG A 232 -11.58 17.30 6.43
N ASP A 233 -12.56 18.14 6.76
CA ASP A 233 -13.43 17.95 7.92
C ASP A 233 -14.26 16.66 7.83
N TYR A 234 -14.80 16.32 6.65
CA TYR A 234 -15.47 15.04 6.43
C TYR A 234 -14.57 13.84 6.68
N ALA A 235 -13.32 13.84 6.19
CA ALA A 235 -12.37 12.76 6.46
C ALA A 235 -12.05 12.62 7.95
N ALA A 236 -11.94 13.75 8.68
CA ALA A 236 -11.76 13.74 10.12
C ALA A 236 -12.99 13.16 10.85
N ARG A 237 -14.21 13.58 10.46
CA ARG A 237 -15.46 13.04 11.01
C ARG A 237 -15.63 11.55 10.72
N LEU A 238 -15.24 11.09 9.54
CA LEU A 238 -15.28 9.66 9.20
C LEU A 238 -14.34 8.85 10.09
N VAL A 239 -13.13 9.35 10.39
CA VAL A 239 -12.24 8.69 11.36
C VAL A 239 -12.87 8.72 12.76
N LEU A 240 -13.34 9.88 13.22
CA LEU A 240 -14.01 10.01 14.52
C LEU A 240 -15.25 9.11 14.65
N ALA A 241 -15.95 8.83 13.55
CA ALA A 241 -17.08 7.91 13.52
C ALA A 241 -16.69 6.46 13.83
N THR A 242 -15.40 6.12 13.74
CA THR A 242 -14.87 4.79 14.12
C THR A 242 -14.49 4.69 15.60
N HIS A 243 -14.58 5.77 16.37
CA HIS A 243 -14.28 5.75 17.81
C HIS A 243 -15.55 5.53 18.64
N PRO A 244 -15.59 4.48 19.51
CA PRO A 244 -16.74 4.23 20.38
C PRO A 244 -16.96 5.39 21.37
N GLY A 245 -18.23 5.71 21.65
CA GLY A 245 -18.63 6.79 22.54
C GLY A 245 -18.46 8.21 21.96
N GLY A 246 -18.02 8.34 20.70
CA GLY A 246 -17.86 9.62 20.03
C GLY A 246 -19.17 10.19 19.47
N ALA A 247 -19.20 11.50 19.21
CA ALA A 247 -20.37 12.20 18.65
C ALA A 247 -20.80 11.69 17.26
N PHE A 248 -19.88 11.07 16.52
CA PHE A 248 -20.13 10.52 15.18
C PHE A 248 -20.18 8.99 15.18
N ALA A 249 -20.08 8.34 16.34
CA ALA A 249 -20.02 6.89 16.45
C ALA A 249 -21.34 6.26 16.00
N VAL A 250 -21.27 5.32 15.04
CA VAL A 250 -22.43 4.53 14.62
C VAL A 250 -22.69 3.38 15.60
N ASP A 251 -23.90 2.81 15.57
CA ASP A 251 -24.31 1.75 16.51
C ASP A 251 -23.37 0.54 16.48
N LEU A 252 -22.94 0.10 15.30
CA LEU A 252 -21.97 -1.00 15.19
C LEU A 252 -20.62 -0.64 15.82
N VAL A 253 -20.19 0.62 15.74
CA VAL A 253 -18.93 1.08 16.35
C VAL A 253 -19.04 1.05 17.86
N ASN A 254 -20.12 1.59 18.42
CA ASN A 254 -20.33 1.59 19.87
C ASN A 254 -20.42 0.18 20.45
N ARG A 255 -20.98 -0.76 19.69
CA ARG A 255 -21.15 -2.14 20.13
C ARG A 255 -19.91 -3.00 19.94
N PHE A 256 -19.22 -2.89 18.80
CA PHE A 256 -18.22 -3.89 18.38
C PHE A 256 -16.79 -3.37 18.27
N VAL A 257 -16.56 -2.05 18.34
CA VAL A 257 -15.20 -1.49 18.22
C VAL A 257 -14.64 -1.18 19.60
N ARG A 258 -13.44 -1.70 19.87
CA ARG A 258 -12.63 -1.38 21.05
C ARG A 258 -11.79 -0.12 20.84
N TYR A 259 -11.15 0.00 19.69
CA TYR A 259 -10.35 1.17 19.32
C TYR A 259 -10.57 1.54 17.86
N GLY A 260 -10.85 2.84 17.62
CA GLY A 260 -11.04 3.41 16.29
C GLY A 260 -9.73 3.72 15.56
N ALA A 261 -9.85 4.18 14.33
CA ALA A 261 -8.72 4.45 13.45
C ALA A 261 -7.84 5.61 13.94
N SER A 262 -6.53 5.50 13.72
CA SER A 262 -5.59 6.56 14.09
C SER A 262 -5.68 7.78 13.15
N PRO A 263 -5.02 8.92 13.48
CA PRO A 263 -4.89 10.05 12.57
C PRO A 263 -4.26 9.71 11.21
N ARG A 264 -3.47 8.61 11.12
CA ARG A 264 -2.94 8.13 9.83
C ARG A 264 -4.05 7.64 8.90
N GLY A 265 -5.19 7.19 9.44
CA GLY A 265 -6.38 6.90 8.66
C GLY A 265 -6.88 8.13 7.90
N ALA A 266 -6.99 9.28 8.57
CA ALA A 266 -7.40 10.53 7.92
C ALA A 266 -6.40 10.98 6.84
N GLN A 267 -5.10 10.83 7.12
CA GLN A 267 -4.05 11.12 6.14
C GLN A 267 -4.16 10.22 4.91
N ALA A 268 -4.38 8.92 5.11
CA ALA A 268 -4.53 7.95 4.03
C ALA A 268 -5.74 8.27 3.13
N LEU A 269 -6.89 8.59 3.73
CA LEU A 269 -8.09 9.02 3.01
C LEU A 269 -7.84 10.23 2.11
N ILE A 270 -7.14 11.23 2.64
CA ILE A 270 -6.87 12.48 1.92
C ILE A 270 -5.86 12.26 0.80
N LEU A 271 -4.76 11.56 1.05
CA LEU A 271 -3.74 11.27 0.04
C LEU A 271 -4.33 10.42 -1.09
N ALA A 272 -5.10 9.39 -0.74
CA ALA A 272 -5.80 8.56 -1.72
C ALA A 272 -6.80 9.37 -2.55
N GLY A 273 -7.59 10.22 -1.91
CA GLY A 273 -8.56 11.06 -2.59
C GLY A 273 -7.92 12.06 -3.55
N LYS A 274 -6.73 12.59 -3.22
CA LYS A 274 -5.93 13.44 -4.11
C LYS A 274 -5.48 12.69 -5.37
N VAL A 275 -4.99 11.46 -5.21
CA VAL A 275 -4.57 10.63 -6.34
C VAL A 275 -5.77 10.27 -7.21
N ARG A 276 -6.92 9.91 -6.62
CA ARG A 276 -8.15 9.58 -7.36
C ARG A 276 -8.69 10.76 -8.15
N ALA A 277 -8.67 11.95 -7.56
CA ALA A 277 -9.04 13.18 -8.24
C ALA A 277 -8.17 13.39 -9.49
N LEU A 278 -6.83 13.29 -9.35
CA LEU A 278 -5.91 13.41 -10.47
C LEU A 278 -6.09 12.32 -11.51
N ALA A 279 -6.31 11.06 -11.10
CA ALA A 279 -6.59 9.95 -12.02
C ALA A 279 -7.87 10.19 -12.85
N SER A 280 -8.79 11.01 -12.32
CA SER A 280 -10.01 11.47 -13.00
C SER A 280 -9.82 12.78 -13.76
N GLY A 281 -8.60 13.33 -13.87
CA GLY A 281 -8.30 14.61 -14.49
C GLY A 281 -8.72 15.85 -13.68
N ARG A 282 -9.13 15.67 -12.41
CA ARG A 282 -9.52 16.74 -11.49
C ARG A 282 -8.36 17.15 -10.60
N TYR A 283 -8.38 18.40 -10.15
CA TYR A 283 -7.37 18.98 -9.25
C TYR A 283 -7.95 19.41 -7.90
N ASN A 284 -9.15 18.93 -7.57
CA ASN A 284 -9.80 19.08 -6.27
C ASN A 284 -10.36 17.73 -5.79
N VAL A 285 -10.27 17.49 -4.48
CA VAL A 285 -10.81 16.28 -3.86
C VAL A 285 -12.30 16.46 -3.57
N SER A 286 -13.10 15.45 -3.87
CA SER A 286 -14.52 15.36 -3.53
C SER A 286 -14.77 14.42 -2.35
N PHE A 287 -15.99 14.42 -1.80
CA PHE A 287 -16.38 13.44 -0.78
C PHE A 287 -16.32 12.00 -1.29
N ASP A 288 -16.71 11.76 -2.54
CA ASP A 288 -16.72 10.42 -3.13
C ASP A 288 -15.30 9.88 -3.30
N ASP A 289 -14.31 10.76 -3.51
CA ASP A 289 -12.91 10.36 -3.54
C ASP A 289 -12.41 9.81 -2.19
N VAL A 290 -12.87 10.44 -1.10
CA VAL A 290 -12.57 9.98 0.27
C VAL A 290 -13.29 8.66 0.56
N ARG A 291 -14.56 8.55 0.18
CA ARG A 291 -15.38 7.34 0.42
C ARG A 291 -14.84 6.11 -0.29
N ALA A 292 -14.39 6.28 -1.54
CA ALA A 292 -13.90 5.18 -2.36
C ALA A 292 -12.74 4.40 -1.72
N PHE A 293 -11.90 5.08 -0.93
CA PHE A 293 -10.76 4.46 -0.25
C PHE A 293 -10.98 4.24 1.25
N ALA A 294 -12.21 4.42 1.76
CA ALA A 294 -12.50 4.26 3.18
C ALA A 294 -12.17 2.87 3.72
N ALA A 295 -12.64 1.83 3.04
CA ALA A 295 -12.38 0.44 3.45
C ALA A 295 -10.88 0.10 3.47
N PRO A 296 -10.12 0.23 2.37
CA PRO A 296 -8.69 -0.13 2.38
C PRO A 296 -7.84 0.77 3.29
N ALA A 297 -8.24 2.03 3.52
CA ALA A 297 -7.56 2.90 4.46
C ALA A 297 -7.87 2.58 5.93
N LEU A 298 -9.09 2.18 6.29
CA LEU A 298 -9.46 2.10 7.70
C LEU A 298 -9.45 0.66 8.26
N ARG A 299 -9.61 -0.38 7.43
CA ARG A 299 -9.89 -1.75 7.92
C ARG A 299 -8.85 -2.36 8.85
N HIS A 300 -7.59 -2.00 8.70
CA HIS A 300 -6.48 -2.48 9.55
C HIS A 300 -6.19 -1.55 10.73
N ARG A 301 -7.00 -0.50 10.90
CA ARG A 301 -6.89 0.51 11.95
C ARG A 301 -8.04 0.41 12.95
N LEU A 302 -8.99 -0.50 12.75
CA LEU A 302 -10.09 -0.76 13.68
C LEU A 302 -9.76 -2.04 14.47
N ILE A 303 -9.86 -1.94 15.79
CA ILE A 303 -9.71 -3.09 16.70
C ILE A 303 -11.09 -3.44 17.23
N LEU A 304 -11.55 -4.65 16.92
CA LEU A 304 -12.82 -5.15 17.43
C LEU A 304 -12.72 -5.57 18.89
N ASN A 305 -13.85 -5.59 19.58
CA ASN A 305 -13.95 -6.25 20.87
C ASN A 305 -14.30 -7.74 20.69
N PHE A 306 -14.25 -8.50 21.77
CA PHE A 306 -14.53 -9.94 21.75
C PHE A 306 -15.92 -10.27 21.21
N GLU A 307 -16.92 -9.43 21.47
CA GLU A 307 -18.29 -9.62 20.96
C GLU A 307 -18.32 -9.51 19.43
N GLY A 308 -17.67 -8.49 18.86
CA GLY A 308 -17.57 -8.31 17.41
C GLY A 308 -16.84 -9.45 16.71
N GLU A 309 -15.77 -9.96 17.33
CA GLU A 309 -15.07 -11.15 16.83
C GLU A 309 -15.94 -12.41 16.89
N ALA A 310 -16.66 -12.62 18.00
CA ALA A 310 -17.51 -13.78 18.19
C ALA A 310 -18.73 -13.79 17.25
N GLU A 311 -19.29 -12.63 16.94
CA GLU A 311 -20.40 -12.49 15.99
C GLU A 311 -19.94 -12.47 14.51
N GLY A 312 -18.63 -12.53 14.26
CA GLY A 312 -18.09 -12.52 12.89
C GLY A 312 -18.29 -11.18 12.18
N VAL A 313 -18.42 -10.09 12.92
CA VAL A 313 -18.54 -8.74 12.37
C VAL A 313 -17.22 -8.37 11.72
N THR A 314 -17.27 -7.88 10.48
CA THR A 314 -16.07 -7.45 9.76
C THR A 314 -15.85 -5.95 9.89
N THR A 315 -14.59 -5.52 9.90
CA THR A 315 -14.27 -4.08 9.89
C THR A 315 -14.80 -3.38 8.63
N ASP A 316 -14.88 -4.07 7.50
CA ASP A 316 -15.49 -3.56 6.26
C ASP A 316 -16.99 -3.23 6.43
N GLN A 317 -17.77 -4.05 7.15
CA GLN A 317 -19.17 -3.75 7.46
C GLN A 317 -19.30 -2.49 8.31
N ILE A 318 -18.43 -2.35 9.32
CA ILE A 318 -18.40 -1.18 10.21
C ILE A 318 -18.05 0.09 9.42
N ILE A 319 -17.04 0.01 8.56
CA ILE A 319 -16.60 1.13 7.72
C ILE A 319 -17.69 1.54 6.72
N ALA A 320 -18.37 0.57 6.09
CA ALA A 320 -19.47 0.85 5.18
C ALA A 320 -20.59 1.63 5.89
N GLN A 321 -20.97 1.22 7.10
CA GLN A 321 -21.96 1.95 7.89
C GLN A 321 -21.47 3.33 8.32
N ALA A 322 -20.20 3.46 8.72
CA ALA A 322 -19.60 4.75 9.07
C ALA A 322 -19.62 5.72 7.87
N VAL A 323 -19.30 5.24 6.66
CA VAL A 323 -19.36 6.03 5.42
C VAL A 323 -20.77 6.49 5.10
N GLU A 324 -21.76 5.61 5.25
CA GLU A 324 -23.18 5.89 5.00
C GLU A 324 -23.74 6.93 5.97
N ARG A 325 -23.42 6.80 7.27
CA ARG A 325 -24.00 7.61 8.34
C ARG A 325 -23.26 8.93 8.59
N THR A 326 -21.98 9.02 8.23
CA THR A 326 -21.22 10.27 8.41
C THR A 326 -21.75 11.32 7.43
N PRO A 327 -22.31 12.45 7.91
CA PRO A 327 -22.90 13.45 7.03
C PRO A 327 -21.81 14.18 6.22
N VAL A 328 -22.10 14.62 5.00
CA VAL A 328 -21.13 15.42 4.22
C VAL A 328 -21.08 16.88 4.66
N SER A 329 -22.19 17.41 5.17
CA SER A 329 -22.25 18.72 5.83
C SER A 329 -21.92 18.59 7.32
N PRO A 330 -21.21 19.56 7.94
CA PRO A 330 -21.20 19.65 9.40
C PRO A 330 -22.66 19.76 9.87
N ALA A 331 -23.04 18.91 10.83
CA ALA A 331 -24.30 19.09 11.54
C ALA A 331 -24.22 20.46 12.24
N ARG A 332 -25.27 21.27 12.08
CA ARG A 332 -25.42 22.53 12.80
C ARG A 332 -25.53 22.28 14.30
#